data_AF-A0A519M220-F1
#
_entry.id   AF-A0A519M220-F1
#
_cell.length_a   1.000
_cell.length_b   1.000
_cell.length_c   1.000
_cell.angle_alpha   90.00
_cell.angle_beta   90.00
_cell.angle_gamma   90.00
#
_symmetry.space_group_name_H-M   'P 1'
#
loop_
_entity.id
_entity.type
_entity.pdbx_description
1 polymer ?
#
loop_
_entity_poly.entity_id
_entity_poly.type
_entity_poly.pdbx_seq_one_letter_code
_entity_poly.pdbx_strand_id
1 'polypeptide(L)'
;TVAIMLFWLFVAVWVLVPRTAITLRPATEAPAVQPRLLTLAGVLFVAFVVALERHWLVAGLALVFGAFLVFYPRVLKGVDWALLAIIALMFVDLRQLAELPAVASLLQHAPIAEGWRAYLAAIVASQFISNVPAAILLDGPVRDLPALAAGVSVGGFGCVLGSLANLIALRLARLPHGLREFHKISIPFLIVCALSALWLRMG
;
A
#
# COMPACT_ATOMS: atom_id res chain seq x y z
N THR A 1 5.39 13.15 9.10
CA THR A 1 5.12 11.71 9.31
C THR A 1 6.01 10.81 8.47
N VAL A 2 6.12 11.00 7.14
CA VAL A 2 6.98 10.15 6.29
C VAL A 2 8.44 10.10 6.76
N ALA A 3 9.04 11.25 7.07
CA ALA A 3 10.43 11.31 7.57
C ALA A 3 10.64 10.49 8.86
N ILE A 4 9.64 10.44 9.75
CA ILE A 4 9.68 9.62 10.97
C ILE A 4 9.69 8.14 10.61
N MET A 5 8.83 7.72 9.68
CA MET A 5 8.78 6.32 9.25
C MET A 5 10.10 5.90 8.60
N LEU A 6 10.69 6.77 7.77
CA LEU A 6 12.01 6.52 7.17
C LEU A 6 13.13 6.47 8.20
N PHE A 7 13.10 7.36 9.19
CA PHE A 7 14.06 7.36 10.29
C PHE A 7 14.00 6.05 11.09
N TRP A 8 12.80 5.63 11.50
CA TRP A 8 12.65 4.37 12.23
C TRP A 8 12.99 3.16 11.38
N LEU A 9 12.65 3.18 10.08
CA LEU A 9 13.06 2.13 9.16
C LEU A 9 14.60 2.03 9.10
N PHE A 10 15.29 3.17 9.01
CA PHE A 10 16.75 3.20 9.04
C PHE A 10 17.31 2.61 10.34
N VAL A 11 16.76 3.02 11.50
CA VAL A 11 17.16 2.48 12.81
C VAL A 11 16.91 0.96 12.87
N ALA A 12 15.75 0.50 12.44
CA ALA A 12 15.40 -0.92 12.42
C ALA A 12 16.36 -1.72 11.54
N VAL A 13 16.66 -1.24 10.33
CA VAL A 13 17.63 -1.87 9.43
C VAL A 13 19.02 -1.90 10.07
N TRP A 14 19.46 -0.79 10.66
CA TRP A 14 20.79 -0.68 11.25
C TRP A 14 21.00 -1.61 12.45
N VAL A 15 19.96 -1.82 13.25
CA VAL A 15 19.99 -2.66 14.46
C VAL A 15 19.75 -4.14 14.14
N LEU A 16 18.79 -4.46 13.26
CA LEU A 16 18.31 -5.83 13.05
C LEU A 16 19.02 -6.55 11.91
N VAL A 17 19.55 -5.84 10.92
CA VAL A 17 20.18 -6.49 9.76
C VAL A 17 21.63 -6.86 10.11
N PRO A 18 21.99 -8.16 10.12
CA PRO A 18 23.36 -8.56 10.38
C PRO A 18 24.29 -8.04 9.27
N ARG A 19 25.49 -7.60 9.66
CA ARG A 19 26.53 -7.08 8.74
C ARG A 19 27.24 -8.19 7.95
N THR A 20 26.56 -9.30 7.71
CA THR A 20 27.08 -10.43 6.94
C THR A 20 27.05 -10.11 5.46
N ALA A 21 28.13 -10.43 4.74
CA ALA A 21 28.14 -10.32 3.29
C ALA A 21 27.00 -11.15 2.70
N ILE A 22 26.09 -10.50 1.97
CA ILE A 22 24.99 -11.17 1.28
C ILE A 22 25.64 -12.01 0.18
N THR A 23 25.74 -13.32 0.39
CA THR A 23 26.17 -14.25 -0.64
C THR A 23 25.02 -14.39 -1.64
N LEU A 24 25.08 -13.59 -2.70
CA LEU A 24 24.15 -13.72 -3.83
C LEU A 24 24.27 -15.15 -4.37
N ARG A 25 23.17 -15.89 -4.39
CA ARG A 25 23.13 -17.16 -5.14
C ARG A 25 23.58 -16.85 -6.57
N PRO A 26 24.46 -17.67 -7.17
CA PRO A 26 24.84 -17.49 -8.56
C PRO A 26 23.56 -17.40 -9.38
N ALA A 27 23.38 -16.26 -10.04
CA ALA A 27 22.17 -15.96 -10.77
C ALA A 27 21.97 -17.05 -11.82
N THR A 28 20.93 -17.86 -11.63
CA THR A 28 20.42 -18.72 -12.69
C THR A 28 19.86 -17.76 -13.73
N GLU A 29 20.58 -17.59 -14.84
CA GLU A 29 20.30 -16.69 -15.98
C GLU A 29 19.51 -15.42 -15.62
N ALA A 30 20.22 -14.32 -15.37
CA ALA A 30 19.56 -13.03 -15.19
C ALA A 30 18.61 -12.75 -16.37
N PRO A 31 17.32 -12.43 -16.12
CA PRO A 31 16.38 -12.10 -17.18
C PRO A 31 16.97 -10.99 -18.05
N ALA A 32 16.95 -11.18 -19.38
CA ALA A 32 17.45 -10.18 -20.31
C ALA A 32 16.68 -8.86 -20.11
N VAL A 33 17.39 -7.81 -19.72
CA VAL A 33 16.81 -6.47 -19.53
C VAL A 33 16.26 -5.99 -20.87
N GLN A 34 15.00 -5.52 -20.90
CA GLN A 34 14.34 -5.03 -22.11
C GLN A 34 14.20 -3.49 -22.05
N PRO A 35 15.26 -2.72 -22.36
CA PRO A 35 15.26 -1.26 -22.18
C PRO A 35 14.19 -0.57 -23.03
N ARG A 36 13.89 -1.08 -24.23
CA ARG A 36 12.82 -0.55 -25.10
C ARG A 36 11.42 -0.69 -24.48
N LEU A 37 11.16 -1.81 -23.82
CA LEU A 37 9.90 -2.04 -23.12
C LEU A 37 9.79 -1.10 -21.91
N LEU A 38 10.88 -0.93 -21.16
CA LEU A 38 10.94 -0.03 -20.02
C LEU A 38 10.70 1.44 -20.43
N THR A 39 11.37 1.91 -21.49
CA THR A 39 11.18 3.28 -21.97
C THR A 39 9.78 3.50 -22.53
N LEU A 40 9.25 2.56 -23.31
CA LEU A 40 7.87 2.62 -23.81
C LEU A 40 6.88 2.66 -22.65
N ALA A 41 7.00 1.77 -21.67
CA ALA A 41 6.13 1.74 -20.50
C ALA A 41 6.21 3.04 -19.69
N GLY A 42 7.41 3.59 -19.50
CA GLY A 42 7.62 4.86 -18.81
C GLY A 42 6.96 6.04 -19.54
N VAL A 43 7.13 6.13 -20.86
CA VAL A 43 6.50 7.18 -21.69
C VAL A 43 4.98 7.04 -21.68
N LEU A 44 4.46 5.83 -21.86
CA LEU A 44 3.01 5.56 -21.82
C LEU A 44 2.42 5.86 -20.43
N PHE A 45 3.14 5.58 -19.35
CA PHE A 45 2.71 5.92 -17.99
C PHE A 45 2.59 7.43 -17.82
N VAL A 46 3.61 8.21 -18.21
CA VAL A 46 3.55 9.68 -18.14
C VAL A 46 2.42 10.22 -19.02
N ALA A 47 2.29 9.72 -20.25
CA ALA A 47 1.21 10.11 -21.15
C ALA A 47 -0.18 9.81 -20.57
N PHE A 48 -0.34 8.66 -19.92
CA PHE A 48 -1.58 8.27 -19.26
C PHE A 48 -1.89 9.18 -18.06
N VAL A 49 -0.90 9.52 -17.24
CA VAL A 49 -1.07 10.45 -16.11
C VAL A 49 -1.51 11.83 -16.62
N VAL A 50 -0.90 12.34 -17.69
CA VAL A 50 -1.32 13.61 -18.31
C VAL A 50 -2.74 13.52 -18.87
N ALA A 51 -3.09 12.40 -19.53
CA ALA A 51 -4.45 12.18 -20.02
C ALA A 51 -5.48 12.12 -18.87
N LEU A 52 -5.12 11.51 -17.74
CA LEU A 52 -5.96 11.44 -16.54
C LEU A 52 -6.22 12.84 -15.98
N GLU A 53 -5.18 13.68 -15.85
CA GLU A 53 -5.29 15.07 -15.40
C GLU A 53 -6.18 15.91 -16.32
N ARG A 54 -6.20 15.61 -17.63
CA ARG A 54 -7.05 16.25 -18.64
C ARG A 54 -8.47 15.66 -18.74
N HIS A 55 -8.83 14.71 -17.87
CA HIS A 55 -10.09 13.95 -17.91
C HIS A 55 -10.29 13.12 -19.19
N TRP A 56 -9.22 12.79 -19.92
CA TRP A 56 -9.23 11.95 -21.12
C TRP A 56 -9.02 10.47 -20.80
N LEU A 57 -9.69 9.98 -19.76
CA LEU A 57 -9.54 8.62 -19.24
C LEU A 57 -9.62 7.55 -20.32
N VAL A 58 -10.68 7.54 -21.13
CA VAL A 58 -10.92 6.52 -22.16
C VAL A 58 -9.85 6.58 -23.25
N ALA A 59 -9.47 7.77 -23.69
CA ALA A 59 -8.45 7.95 -24.73
C ALA A 59 -7.05 7.55 -24.23
N GLY A 60 -6.70 7.91 -22.99
CA GLY A 60 -5.46 7.48 -22.35
C GLY A 60 -5.39 5.96 -22.21
N LEU A 61 -6.49 5.32 -21.79
CA LEU A 61 -6.56 3.88 -21.64
C LEU A 61 -6.44 3.16 -22.99
N ALA A 62 -7.13 3.67 -24.02
CA ALA A 62 -7.04 3.16 -25.38
C ALA A 62 -5.63 3.30 -25.96
N LEU A 63 -4.94 4.41 -25.69
CA LEU A 63 -3.54 4.62 -26.11
C LEU A 63 -2.61 3.59 -25.46
N VAL A 64 -2.67 3.44 -24.14
CA VAL A 64 -1.82 2.49 -23.40
C VAL A 64 -2.10 1.06 -23.86
N PHE A 65 -3.38 0.67 -23.86
CA PHE A 65 -3.78 -0.69 -24.24
C PHE A 65 -3.44 -0.98 -25.70
N GLY A 66 -3.71 -0.05 -26.62
CA GLY A 66 -3.40 -0.17 -28.04
C GLY A 66 -1.90 -0.28 -28.29
N ALA A 67 -1.08 0.55 -27.64
CA ALA A 67 0.37 0.48 -27.78
C ALA A 67 0.92 -0.87 -27.29
N PHE A 68 0.48 -1.36 -26.13
CA PHE A 68 0.90 -2.69 -25.67
C PHE A 68 0.36 -3.82 -26.54
N LEU A 69 -0.86 -3.70 -27.07
CA LEU A 69 -1.44 -4.70 -27.95
C LEU A 69 -0.64 -4.85 -29.26
N VAL A 70 -0.17 -3.73 -29.82
CA VAL A 70 0.60 -3.70 -31.08
C VAL A 70 2.06 -4.11 -30.85
N PHE A 71 2.74 -3.53 -29.87
CA PHE A 71 4.19 -3.70 -29.71
C PHE A 71 4.57 -4.87 -28.80
N TYR A 72 3.78 -5.16 -27.76
CA TYR A 72 4.13 -6.14 -26.73
C TYR A 72 2.89 -6.91 -26.18
N PRO A 73 2.12 -7.62 -27.03
CA PRO A 73 0.87 -8.26 -26.61
C PRO A 73 1.05 -9.32 -25.52
N ARG A 74 2.27 -9.87 -25.38
CA ARG A 74 2.63 -10.79 -24.29
C ARG A 74 2.53 -10.14 -22.92
N VAL A 75 2.78 -8.83 -22.82
CA VAL A 75 2.65 -8.07 -21.56
C VAL A 75 1.21 -8.07 -21.10
N LEU A 76 0.26 -7.78 -22.00
CA LEU A 76 -1.18 -7.80 -21.67
C LEU A 76 -1.66 -9.20 -21.25
N LYS A 77 -1.11 -10.27 -21.83
CA LYS A 77 -1.41 -11.65 -21.41
C LYS A 77 -0.80 -12.03 -20.07
N GLY A 78 0.31 -11.40 -19.69
CA GLY A 78 0.98 -11.63 -18.40
C GLY A 78 0.37 -10.85 -17.24
N VAL A 79 -0.57 -9.94 -17.50
CA VAL A 79 -1.31 -9.22 -16.46
C VAL A 79 -2.25 -10.20 -15.76
N ASP A 80 -2.24 -10.19 -14.43
CA ASP A 80 -3.22 -10.90 -13.61
C ASP A 80 -4.54 -10.11 -13.58
N TRP A 81 -5.36 -10.28 -14.63
CA TRP A 81 -6.65 -9.62 -14.77
C TRP A 81 -7.62 -9.99 -13.64
N ALA A 82 -7.50 -11.19 -13.07
CA ALA A 82 -8.30 -11.60 -11.93
C ALA A 82 -7.92 -10.80 -10.68
N LEU A 83 -6.63 -10.58 -10.43
CA LEU A 83 -6.17 -9.72 -9.34
C LEU A 83 -6.65 -8.27 -9.51
N LEU A 84 -6.55 -7.69 -10.72
CA LEU A 84 -7.10 -6.36 -10.99
C LEU A 84 -8.61 -6.29 -10.72
N ALA A 85 -9.37 -7.31 -11.15
CA ALA A 85 -10.79 -7.39 -10.88
C ALA A 85 -11.10 -7.52 -9.38
N ILE A 86 -10.36 -8.34 -8.64
CA ILE A 86 -10.49 -8.48 -7.17
C ILE A 86 -10.24 -7.13 -6.48
N ILE A 87 -9.19 -6.41 -6.88
CA ILE A 87 -8.90 -5.08 -6.35
C ILE A 87 -10.08 -4.15 -6.64
N ALA A 88 -10.57 -4.10 -7.88
CA ALA A 88 -11.71 -3.27 -8.27
C ALA A 88 -13.00 -3.60 -7.50
N LEU A 89 -13.32 -4.89 -7.35
CA LEU A 89 -14.46 -5.33 -6.55
C LEU A 89 -14.30 -4.95 -5.07
N MET A 90 -13.11 -5.11 -4.51
CA MET A 90 -12.82 -4.69 -3.13
C MET A 90 -13.10 -3.20 -2.91
N PHE A 91 -12.78 -2.32 -3.88
CA PHE A 91 -13.17 -0.90 -3.79
C PHE A 91 -14.69 -0.71 -3.75
N VAL A 92 -15.44 -1.46 -4.57
CA VAL A 92 -16.92 -1.39 -4.61
C VAL A 92 -17.52 -1.92 -3.31
N ASP A 93 -17.13 -3.11 -2.88
CA ASP A 93 -17.68 -3.79 -1.71
C ASP A 93 -17.42 -2.99 -0.42
N LEU A 94 -16.21 -2.44 -0.26
CA LEU A 94 -15.87 -1.64 0.91
C LEU A 94 -16.58 -0.29 0.93
N ARG A 95 -16.81 0.31 -0.23
CA ARG A 95 -17.61 1.53 -0.33
C ARG A 95 -19.05 1.25 0.07
N GLN A 96 -19.63 0.16 -0.41
CA GLN A 96 -20.97 -0.27 0.01
C GLN A 96 -21.04 -0.58 1.51
N LEU A 97 -20.01 -1.22 2.07
CA LEU A 97 -19.91 -1.47 3.50
C LEU A 97 -19.86 -0.17 4.31
N ALA A 98 -19.12 0.84 3.83
CA ALA A 98 -19.03 2.16 4.45
C ALA A 98 -20.39 2.89 4.45
N GLU A 99 -21.19 2.69 3.40
CA GLU A 99 -22.52 3.28 3.22
C GLU A 99 -23.63 2.56 4.01
N LEU A 100 -23.35 1.39 4.61
CA LEU A 100 -24.33 0.72 5.47
C LEU A 100 -24.73 1.62 6.66
N PRO A 101 -26.03 1.77 6.97
CA PRO A 101 -26.50 2.71 7.98
C PRO A 101 -25.81 2.56 9.35
N ALA A 102 -25.58 1.32 9.80
CA ALA A 102 -24.93 1.04 11.07
C ALA A 102 -23.45 1.46 11.09
N VAL A 103 -22.74 1.24 9.98
CA VAL A 103 -21.31 1.60 9.83
C VAL A 103 -21.18 3.10 9.67
N ALA A 104 -21.98 3.68 8.76
CA ALA A 104 -22.03 5.12 8.52
C ALA A 104 -22.38 5.88 9.81
N SER A 105 -23.38 5.43 10.58
CA SER A 105 -23.72 6.07 11.86
C SER A 105 -22.56 5.96 12.86
N LEU A 106 -21.91 4.81 12.97
CA LEU A 106 -20.80 4.63 13.90
C LEU A 106 -19.62 5.54 13.54
N LEU A 107 -19.28 5.63 12.25
CA LEU A 107 -18.17 6.47 11.78
C LEU A 107 -18.48 7.97 11.82
N GLN A 108 -19.73 8.37 11.59
CA GLN A 108 -20.16 9.78 11.66
C GLN A 108 -20.21 10.31 13.10
N HIS A 109 -20.64 9.48 14.06
CA HIS A 109 -20.63 9.86 15.48
C HIS A 109 -19.23 9.69 16.09
N ALA A 110 -18.35 8.94 15.44
CA ALA A 110 -16.97 8.85 15.83
C ALA A 110 -16.28 10.19 15.55
N PRO A 111 -15.64 10.79 16.56
CA PRO A 111 -14.95 12.07 16.41
C PRO A 111 -13.55 11.87 15.80
N ILE A 112 -13.53 11.36 14.58
CA ILE A 112 -12.34 10.93 13.83
C ILE A 112 -12.09 11.82 12.60
N ALA A 113 -12.79 12.95 12.48
CA ALA A 113 -12.69 13.80 11.31
C ALA A 113 -11.27 14.32 11.07
N GLU A 114 -10.54 14.70 12.13
CA GLU A 114 -9.26 15.41 12.01
C GLU A 114 -8.23 15.03 13.09
N GLY A 115 -6.96 15.34 12.83
CA GLY A 115 -5.87 15.33 13.79
C GLY A 115 -5.45 13.93 14.27
N TRP A 116 -5.09 13.83 15.55
CA TRP A 116 -4.58 12.59 16.14
C TRP A 116 -5.61 11.45 16.18
N ARG A 117 -6.91 11.78 16.24
CA ARG A 117 -8.02 10.81 16.31
C ARG A 117 -8.24 10.14 14.96
N ALA A 118 -8.23 10.93 13.89
CA ALA A 118 -8.21 10.45 12.51
C ALA A 118 -7.05 9.48 12.28
N TYR A 119 -5.86 9.88 12.73
CA TYR A 119 -4.64 9.09 12.61
C TYR A 119 -4.73 7.73 13.33
N LEU A 120 -5.20 7.70 14.59
CA LEU A 120 -5.37 6.45 15.33
C LEU A 120 -6.46 5.56 14.75
N ALA A 121 -7.59 6.13 14.34
CA ALA A 121 -8.67 5.38 13.70
C ALA A 121 -8.17 4.70 12.41
N ALA A 122 -7.37 5.40 11.61
CA ALA A 122 -6.75 4.87 10.41
C ALA A 122 -5.74 3.74 10.70
N ILE A 123 -4.94 3.86 11.77
CA ILE A 123 -4.05 2.76 12.20
C ILE A 123 -4.87 1.53 12.55
N VAL A 124 -5.88 1.69 13.41
CA VAL A 124 -6.71 0.58 13.90
C VAL A 124 -7.43 -0.09 12.72
N ALA A 125 -8.11 0.67 11.88
CA ALA A 125 -8.79 0.13 10.70
C ALA A 125 -7.83 -0.64 9.78
N SER A 126 -6.63 -0.08 9.53
CA SER A 126 -5.62 -0.72 8.69
C SER A 126 -5.15 -2.04 9.25
N GLN A 127 -5.05 -2.22 10.57
CA GLN A 127 -4.62 -3.48 11.19
C GLN A 127 -5.58 -4.65 10.93
N PHE A 128 -6.88 -4.37 10.74
CA PHE A 128 -7.92 -5.40 10.55
C PHE A 128 -8.30 -5.63 9.09
N ILE A 129 -8.35 -4.56 8.28
CA ILE A 129 -8.90 -4.61 6.91
C ILE A 129 -7.81 -4.41 5.85
N SER A 130 -6.54 -4.16 6.23
CA SER A 130 -5.44 -3.75 5.36
C SER A 130 -5.43 -2.26 5.01
N ASN A 131 -4.25 -1.75 4.67
CA ASN A 131 -3.97 -0.33 4.41
C ASN A 131 -4.85 0.31 3.33
N VAL A 132 -4.96 -0.31 2.15
CA VAL A 132 -5.76 0.24 1.04
C VAL A 132 -7.27 0.22 1.36
N PRO A 133 -7.86 -0.91 1.79
CA PRO A 133 -9.23 -0.96 2.28
C PRO A 133 -9.59 0.05 3.37
N ALA A 134 -8.73 0.21 4.36
CA ALA A 134 -8.96 1.13 5.47
C ALA A 134 -9.00 2.59 5.00
N ALA A 135 -8.18 2.95 4.00
CA ALA A 135 -8.22 4.28 3.41
C ALA A 135 -9.58 4.55 2.76
N ILE A 136 -10.09 3.59 1.98
CA ILE A 136 -11.39 3.71 1.29
C ILE A 136 -12.54 3.82 2.29
N LEU A 137 -12.55 2.98 3.33
CA LEU A 137 -13.59 2.98 4.37
C LEU A 137 -13.66 4.31 5.13
N LEU A 138 -12.51 4.97 5.32
CA LEU A 138 -12.39 6.18 6.12
C LEU A 138 -12.36 7.49 5.30
N ASP A 139 -12.29 7.41 3.97
CA ASP A 139 -12.21 8.57 3.07
C ASP A 139 -13.41 9.54 3.20
N GLY A 140 -14.59 9.02 3.53
CA GLY A 140 -15.77 9.85 3.80
C GLY A 140 -15.75 10.56 5.17
N PRO A 141 -15.63 9.81 6.29
CA PRO A 141 -15.65 10.38 7.64
C PRO A 141 -14.44 11.24 8.02
N VAL A 142 -13.26 10.98 7.43
CA VAL A 142 -12.00 11.66 7.78
C VAL A 142 -11.71 12.77 6.77
N ARG A 143 -11.58 14.02 7.25
CA ARG A 143 -11.26 15.20 6.43
C ARG A 143 -9.75 15.47 6.34
N ASP A 144 -9.00 15.09 7.36
CA ASP A 144 -7.54 15.22 7.39
C ASP A 144 -6.88 14.09 6.59
N LEU A 145 -6.82 14.27 5.26
CA LEU A 145 -6.16 13.33 4.33
C LEU A 145 -4.70 13.02 4.72
N PRO A 146 -3.87 13.99 5.16
CA PRO A 146 -2.55 13.67 5.69
C PRO A 146 -2.58 12.73 6.90
N ALA A 147 -3.51 12.89 7.84
CA ALA A 147 -3.68 11.98 8.98
C ALA A 147 -4.14 10.60 8.54
N LEU A 148 -5.11 10.53 7.62
CA LEU A 148 -5.58 9.28 7.04
C LEU A 148 -4.43 8.52 6.36
N ALA A 149 -3.74 9.16 5.43
CA ALA A 149 -2.64 8.57 4.67
C ALA A 149 -1.49 8.11 5.57
N ALA A 150 -1.12 8.93 6.56
CA ALA A 150 -0.11 8.52 7.55
C ALA A 150 -0.58 7.35 8.41
N GLY A 151 -1.83 7.37 8.85
CA GLY A 151 -2.39 6.36 9.77
C GLY A 151 -2.51 4.99 9.10
N VAL A 152 -3.04 4.91 7.88
CA VAL A 152 -3.11 3.64 7.15
C VAL A 152 -1.74 3.12 6.74
N SER A 153 -0.77 4.01 6.51
CA SER A 153 0.60 3.60 6.20
C SER A 153 1.30 3.02 7.44
N VAL A 154 1.20 3.68 8.59
CA VAL A 154 1.75 3.19 9.86
C VAL A 154 1.02 1.93 10.32
N GLY A 155 -0.31 1.91 10.20
CA GLY A 155 -1.14 0.73 10.41
C GLY A 155 -0.88 -0.39 9.42
N GLY A 156 -0.10 -0.18 8.36
CA GLY A 156 0.38 -1.26 7.51
C GLY A 156 1.47 -2.13 8.16
N PHE A 157 2.13 -1.63 9.22
CA PHE A 157 3.30 -2.29 9.79
C PHE A 157 3.01 -3.32 10.87
N GLY A 158 1.88 -3.27 11.57
CA GLY A 158 1.65 -4.17 12.72
C GLY A 158 1.30 -5.60 12.31
N CYS A 159 0.02 -5.96 12.34
CA CYS A 159 -0.46 -7.28 11.96
C CYS A 159 -0.14 -7.64 10.50
N VAL A 160 0.01 -8.93 10.23
CA VAL A 160 0.20 -9.46 8.87
C VAL A 160 -0.96 -9.10 7.93
N LEU A 161 -2.18 -9.05 8.46
CA LEU A 161 -3.36 -8.58 7.71
C LEU A 161 -3.34 -7.07 7.45
N GLY A 162 -2.45 -6.32 8.12
CA GLY A 162 -2.35 -4.88 8.03
C GLY A 162 -1.94 -4.35 6.65
N SER A 163 -1.30 -5.20 5.83
CA SER A 163 -0.91 -4.87 4.47
C SER A 163 -0.76 -6.12 3.62
N LEU A 164 -1.22 -6.06 2.37
CA LEU A 164 -0.96 -7.13 1.38
C LEU A 164 0.54 -7.37 1.17
N ALA A 165 1.37 -6.35 1.32
CA ALA A 165 2.82 -6.48 1.21
C ALA A 165 3.40 -7.43 2.28
N ASN A 166 2.83 -7.46 3.50
CA ASN A 166 3.29 -8.34 4.58
C ASN A 166 3.01 -9.81 4.25
N LEU A 167 1.82 -10.09 3.70
CA LEU A 167 1.44 -11.42 3.24
C LEU A 167 2.34 -11.91 2.09
N ILE A 168 2.65 -11.03 1.13
CA ILE A 168 3.56 -11.35 0.01
C ILE A 168 4.97 -11.63 0.54
N ALA A 169 5.49 -10.78 1.42
CA ALA A 169 6.82 -10.94 2.00
C ALA A 169 6.95 -12.27 2.75
N LEU A 170 5.97 -12.64 3.57
CA LEU A 170 5.95 -13.92 4.28
C LEU A 170 5.87 -15.12 3.33
N ARG A 171 5.03 -15.02 2.28
CA ARG A 171 4.90 -16.05 1.25
C ARG A 171 6.20 -16.27 0.48
N LEU A 172 6.94 -15.21 0.19
CA LEU A 172 8.24 -15.26 -0.50
C LEU A 172 9.37 -15.75 0.40
N ALA A 173 9.38 -15.33 1.66
CA ALA A 173 10.43 -15.70 2.62
C ALA A 173 10.43 -17.19 2.95
N ARG A 174 9.26 -17.85 2.93
CA ARG A 174 9.09 -19.30 3.21
C ARG A 174 9.79 -19.76 4.50
N LEU A 175 9.80 -18.91 5.52
CA LEU A 175 10.49 -19.19 6.79
C LEU A 175 9.63 -20.08 7.70
N PRO A 176 10.24 -21.06 8.40
CA PRO A 176 9.55 -21.77 9.47
C PRO A 176 9.18 -20.76 10.57
N HIS A 177 7.94 -20.80 11.05
CA HIS A 177 7.40 -19.83 12.02
C HIS A 177 7.42 -18.36 11.56
N GLY A 178 7.39 -18.10 10.24
CA GLY A 178 7.48 -16.74 9.69
C GLY A 178 6.50 -15.73 10.29
N LEU A 179 5.26 -16.15 10.61
CA LEU A 179 4.28 -15.29 11.29
C LEU A 179 4.80 -14.76 12.63
N ARG A 180 5.44 -15.60 13.45
CA ARG A 180 5.93 -15.20 14.77
C ARG A 180 7.12 -14.25 14.65
N GLU A 181 8.08 -14.57 13.79
CA GLU A 181 9.26 -13.73 13.57
C GLU A 181 8.89 -12.36 12.99
N PHE A 182 7.90 -12.33 12.09
CA PHE A 182 7.35 -11.08 11.59
C PHE A 182 6.76 -10.24 12.71
N HIS A 183 5.81 -10.77 13.50
CA HIS A 183 5.12 -9.99 14.53
C HIS A 183 6.05 -9.51 15.67
N LYS A 184 7.14 -10.25 15.94
CA LYS A 184 8.19 -9.82 16.89
C LYS A 184 8.84 -8.49 16.50
N ILE A 185 8.98 -8.22 15.20
CA ILE A 185 9.60 -6.99 14.70
C ILE A 185 8.53 -5.95 14.38
N SER A 186 7.43 -6.40 13.77
CA SER A 186 6.41 -5.54 13.17
C SER A 186 5.56 -4.81 14.22
N ILE A 187 5.23 -5.46 15.35
CA ILE A 187 4.46 -4.84 16.45
C ILE A 187 5.27 -3.74 17.16
N PRO A 188 6.53 -3.97 17.61
CA PRO A 188 7.34 -2.88 18.16
C PRO A 188 7.54 -1.72 17.18
N PHE A 189 7.76 -2.04 15.90
CA PHE A 189 7.93 -1.03 14.86
C PHE A 189 6.66 -0.19 14.67
N LEU A 190 5.48 -0.82 14.67
CA LEU A 190 4.19 -0.14 14.68
C LEU A 190 4.09 0.81 15.86
N ILE A 191 4.33 0.34 17.09
CA ILE A 191 4.19 1.14 18.31
C ILE A 191 5.07 2.38 18.26
N VAL A 192 6.34 2.21 17.91
CA VAL A 192 7.31 3.29 17.88
C VAL A 192 6.97 4.33 16.78
N CYS A 193 6.59 3.88 15.59
CA CYS A 193 6.13 4.77 14.52
C CYS A 193 4.81 5.47 14.89
N ALA A 194 3.87 4.74 15.49
CA ALA A 194 2.58 5.25 15.92
C ALA A 194 2.75 6.38 16.93
N LEU A 195 3.49 6.15 18.02
CA LEU A 195 3.69 7.13 19.08
C LEU A 195 4.46 8.37 18.62
N SER A 196 5.53 8.18 17.83
CA SER A 196 6.34 9.32 17.36
C SER A 196 5.59 10.22 16.37
N ALA A 197 4.79 9.63 15.46
CA ALA A 197 3.95 10.40 14.55
C ALA A 197 2.68 10.95 15.22
N LEU A 198 2.17 10.30 16.28
CA LEU A 198 1.08 10.80 17.09
C LEU A 198 1.48 12.07 17.84
N TRP A 199 2.69 12.09 18.40
CA TRP A 199 3.22 13.24 19.14
C TRP A 199 3.29 14.50 18.26
N LEU A 200 3.72 14.38 17.00
CA LEU A 200 3.71 15.49 16.04
C LEU A 200 2.32 16.03 15.68
N ARG A 201 1.25 15.27 15.98
CA ARG A 201 -0.14 15.63 15.65
C ARG A 201 -0.95 16.05 16.87
N MET A 202 -0.35 15.97 18.06
CA MET A 202 -0.93 16.44 19.32
C MET A 202 -0.47 17.86 19.69
N GLY A 203 0.65 18.31 19.12
CA GLY A 203 1.13 19.70 19.20
C GLY A 203 0.68 20.51 17.99
#